data_AF-A0A971YER9-F1
#
_entry.id   AF-A0A971YER9-F1
#
_cell.length_a   1.000
_cell.length_b   1.000
_cell.length_c   1.000
_cell.angle_alpha   90.00
_cell.angle_beta   90.00
_cell.angle_gamma   90.00
#
_symmetry.space_group_name_H-M   'P 1'
#
loop_
_entity.id
_entity.type
_entity.pdbx_description
1 polymer ?
#
loop_
_entity_poly.entity_id
_entity_poly.type
_entity_poly.pdbx_seq_one_letter_code
_entity_poly.pdbx_strand_id
1 'polypeptide(L)'
;MLLFRRGPRILFLRSRYIDDITDFLITTFNGEIFEFMDGMKRATENSTICFITGIGLDKPRVKDAKKIVLINDDAFVILSSIINNHVCNLFNKVDIGPATIVMRVPVPGNEQKLIDKIKEVFNAKEVDLIEGIDIGGKDDTIIAFTYKVLSGPVTDFLDTKLLIPQPGRLVRGKLRLEGLRFITQSLDDSQWYELRINIYDSTGRYKENYDRLMFVLSKLEIGMILGESWTKDYAVMLYSVLTYQVRLFTFSKPEDIKKILMALEYSADGTRLVDFDLYYKNRKIHWSEVNKVKSKKSKIEEVVEYRKKLYEMLNEEDIKTLEDMEKHLLLKKA
;
A
#
# COMPACT_ATOMS: atom_id res chain seq x y z
N MET A 1 -6.60 2.64 -6.10
CA MET A 1 -5.15 2.47 -6.30
C MET A 1 -4.40 3.64 -5.69
N LEU A 2 -3.52 3.39 -4.72
CA LEU A 2 -2.62 4.41 -4.17
C LEU A 2 -1.25 4.26 -4.88
N LEU A 3 -0.75 5.36 -5.44
CA LEU A 3 0.57 5.38 -6.10
C LEU A 3 1.68 5.76 -5.10
N PHE A 4 1.36 6.65 -4.18
CA PHE A 4 2.22 7.09 -3.10
C PHE A 4 1.37 7.55 -1.92
N ARG A 5 1.95 7.56 -0.73
CA ARG A 5 1.39 8.16 0.48
C ARG A 5 2.44 8.93 1.26
N ARG A 6 2.01 9.70 2.26
CA ARG A 6 2.95 10.26 3.24
C ARG A 6 3.51 9.14 4.11
N GLY A 7 4.79 9.23 4.45
CA GLY A 7 5.35 8.47 5.56
C GLY A 7 5.19 9.22 6.88
N PRO A 8 5.78 8.70 7.97
CA PRO A 8 5.74 9.34 9.27
C PRO A 8 6.42 10.70 9.27
N ARG A 9 5.95 11.59 10.16
CA ARG A 9 6.68 12.81 10.48
C ARG A 9 7.89 12.51 11.35
N ILE A 10 8.95 13.28 11.17
CA ILE A 10 10.18 13.14 11.92
C ILE A 10 10.34 14.39 12.77
N LEU A 11 10.36 14.22 14.09
CA LEU A 11 10.62 15.28 15.05
C LEU A 11 11.88 14.97 15.84
N PHE A 12 12.77 15.95 15.96
CA PHE A 12 13.91 15.89 16.87
C PHE A 12 13.62 16.77 18.08
N LEU A 13 13.50 16.13 19.24
CA LEU A 13 13.19 16.74 20.53
C LEU A 13 14.47 16.84 21.34
N ARG A 14 15.04 18.03 21.46
CA ARG A 14 16.32 18.24 22.15
C ARG A 14 16.06 18.63 23.59
N SER A 15 16.66 17.90 24.53
CA SER A 15 16.46 18.15 25.94
C SER A 15 17.59 17.65 26.84
N ARG A 16 17.66 18.22 28.05
CA ARG A 16 18.40 17.68 29.19
C ARG A 16 17.58 16.64 29.97
N TYR A 17 16.26 16.66 29.86
CA TYR A 17 15.26 15.88 30.60
C TYR A 17 14.70 14.75 29.71
N ILE A 18 15.59 13.83 29.30
CA ILE A 18 15.27 12.82 28.28
C ILE A 18 14.21 11.83 28.78
N ASP A 19 14.35 11.38 30.04
CA ASP A 19 13.41 10.44 30.63
C ASP A 19 12.04 11.10 30.84
N ASP A 20 11.99 12.32 31.40
CA ASP A 20 10.73 13.05 31.61
C ASP A 20 9.95 13.31 30.31
N ILE A 21 10.63 13.67 29.21
CA ILE A 21 9.98 13.81 27.90
C ILE A 21 9.48 12.47 27.40
N THR A 22 10.27 11.40 27.57
CA THR A 22 9.86 10.07 27.13
C THR A 22 8.59 9.65 27.85
N ASP A 23 8.56 9.82 29.16
CA ASP A 23 7.42 9.47 30.00
C ASP A 23 6.20 10.31 29.64
N PHE A 24 6.37 11.60 29.37
CA PHE A 24 5.29 12.45 28.84
C PHE A 24 4.72 11.91 27.52
N LEU A 25 5.59 11.55 26.57
CA LEU A 25 5.16 11.05 25.26
C LEU A 25 4.44 9.69 25.36
N ILE A 26 4.93 8.80 26.23
CA ILE A 26 4.31 7.48 26.47
C ILE A 26 2.95 7.65 27.15
N THR A 27 2.89 8.41 28.24
CA THR A 27 1.67 8.53 29.06
C THR A 27 0.57 9.34 28.37
N THR A 28 0.93 10.40 27.65
CA THR A 28 -0.05 11.32 27.06
C THR A 28 -0.57 10.83 25.70
N PHE A 29 0.29 10.19 24.90
CA PHE A 29 -0.06 9.78 23.52
C PHE A 29 -0.04 8.28 23.30
N ASN A 30 0.09 7.48 24.37
CA ASN A 30 0.31 6.04 24.27
C ASN A 30 1.50 5.72 23.33
N GLY A 31 2.56 6.52 23.44
CA GLY A 31 3.77 6.36 22.65
C GLY A 31 4.50 5.06 22.99
N GLU A 32 5.15 4.47 22.00
CA GLU A 32 5.90 3.23 22.14
C GLU A 32 7.38 3.46 21.81
N ILE A 33 8.28 2.91 22.64
CA ILE A 33 9.72 3.00 22.38
C ILE A 33 10.09 1.93 21.35
N PHE A 34 10.81 2.34 20.30
CA PHE A 34 11.29 1.44 19.25
C PHE A 34 12.73 1.75 18.86
N GLU A 35 13.39 0.76 18.26
CA GLU A 35 14.51 1.06 17.37
C GLU A 35 14.01 1.74 16.09
N PHE A 36 14.85 2.58 15.48
CA PHE A 36 14.44 3.40 14.34
C PHE A 36 13.79 2.58 13.20
N MET A 37 14.43 1.49 12.79
CA MET A 37 13.96 0.68 11.67
C MET A 37 12.63 -0.01 11.97
N ASP A 38 12.41 -0.45 13.21
CA ASP A 38 11.16 -1.09 13.60
C ASP A 38 10.02 -0.07 13.75
N GLY A 39 10.33 1.11 14.28
CA GLY A 39 9.41 2.24 14.31
C GLY A 39 8.95 2.64 12.90
N MET A 40 9.87 2.70 11.93
CA MET A 40 9.55 2.98 10.52
C MET A 40 8.65 1.92 9.89
N LYS A 41 8.86 0.64 10.19
CA LYS A 41 8.05 -0.47 9.66
C LYS A 41 6.61 -0.45 10.16
N ARG A 42 6.39 -0.03 11.42
CA ARG A 42 5.06 0.10 12.03
C ARG A 42 4.36 1.40 11.67
N ALA A 43 5.11 2.44 11.36
CA ALA A 43 4.58 3.77 11.11
C ALA A 43 3.65 3.84 9.88
N THR A 44 2.60 4.64 10.04
CA THR A 44 1.64 4.97 8.98
C THR A 44 1.82 6.42 8.54
N GLU A 45 0.92 6.93 7.69
CA GLU A 45 0.92 8.35 7.31
C GLU A 45 0.46 9.28 8.43
N ASN A 46 -0.16 8.71 9.48
CA ASN A 46 -0.68 9.41 10.66
C ASN A 46 0.23 9.19 11.87
N SER A 47 1.47 8.74 11.67
CA SER A 47 2.43 8.52 12.74
C SER A 47 3.51 9.60 12.75
N THR A 48 4.07 9.85 13.92
CA THR A 48 5.23 10.70 14.14
C THR A 48 6.30 9.92 14.90
N ILE A 49 7.53 9.96 14.40
CA ILE A 49 8.70 9.39 15.06
C ILE A 49 9.45 10.55 15.73
N CYS A 50 9.53 10.46 17.05
CA CYS A 50 10.19 11.44 17.91
C CYS A 50 11.56 10.92 18.34
N PHE A 51 12.61 11.59 17.88
CA PHE A 51 14.00 11.35 18.27
C PHE A 51 14.35 12.27 19.43
N ILE A 52 14.54 11.70 20.62
CA ILE A 52 14.89 12.46 21.81
C ILE A 52 16.41 12.50 21.92
N THR A 53 16.99 13.68 21.77
CA THR A 53 18.44 13.89 21.73
C THR A 53 18.92 14.78 22.86
N GLY A 54 20.23 14.76 23.13
CA GLY A 54 20.86 15.70 24.03
C GLY A 54 20.92 17.13 23.48
N ILE A 55 21.38 18.05 24.32
CA ILE A 55 21.66 19.44 23.92
C ILE A 55 23.06 19.58 23.30
N GLY A 56 23.30 20.69 22.59
CA GLY A 56 24.63 21.07 22.09
C GLY A 56 25.00 20.52 20.71
N LEU A 57 24.11 19.78 20.07
CA LEU A 57 24.28 19.38 18.66
C LEU A 57 23.99 20.58 17.76
N ASP A 58 24.72 20.75 16.65
CA ASP A 58 24.38 21.75 15.64
C ASP A 58 23.12 21.28 14.88
N LYS A 59 23.24 20.09 14.26
CA LYS A 59 22.15 19.36 13.62
C LYS A 59 21.94 18.00 14.29
N PRO A 60 20.70 17.61 14.63
CA PRO A 60 20.45 16.33 15.26
C PRO A 60 20.43 15.23 14.20
N ARG A 61 21.09 14.11 14.49
CA ARG A 61 21.12 12.92 13.63
C ARG A 61 20.39 11.78 14.29
N VAL A 62 20.01 10.77 13.51
CA VAL A 62 19.34 9.56 14.01
C VAL A 62 20.19 8.89 15.10
N LYS A 63 21.50 8.80 14.89
CA LYS A 63 22.45 8.19 15.84
C LYS A 63 22.62 8.96 17.16
N ASP A 64 22.23 10.24 17.20
CA ASP A 64 22.36 11.07 18.40
C ASP A 64 21.13 10.92 19.31
N ALA A 65 20.10 10.19 18.86
CA ALA A 65 18.92 9.90 19.64
C ALA A 65 19.26 8.95 20.78
N LYS A 66 18.96 9.36 22.01
CA LYS A 66 19.08 8.51 23.19
C LYS A 66 17.86 7.61 23.34
N LYS A 67 16.70 8.09 22.89
CA LYS A 67 15.44 7.35 22.85
C LYS A 67 14.67 7.74 21.59
N ILE A 68 13.96 6.78 21.01
CA ILE A 68 13.09 6.99 19.85
C ILE A 68 11.70 6.49 20.23
N VAL A 69 10.72 7.37 20.08
CA VAL A 69 9.32 7.07 20.42
C VAL A 69 8.48 7.18 19.15
N LEU A 70 7.74 6.13 18.84
CA LEU A 70 6.69 6.14 17.81
C LEU A 70 5.38 6.57 18.46
N ILE A 71 4.72 7.56 17.86
CA ILE A 71 3.41 8.04 18.27
C ILE A 71 2.48 7.94 17.07
N ASN A 72 1.31 7.34 17.24
CA ASN A 72 0.30 7.23 16.18
C ASN A 72 -0.61 8.47 16.13
N ASP A 73 0.03 9.64 16.06
CA ASP A 73 -0.63 10.93 15.93
C ASP A 73 0.21 11.91 15.08
N ASP A 74 -0.41 12.98 14.59
CA ASP A 74 0.25 14.01 13.80
C ASP A 74 1.15 14.89 14.67
N ALA A 75 2.29 15.31 14.11
CA ALA A 75 3.27 16.17 14.76
C ALA A 75 2.66 17.45 15.35
N PHE A 76 1.63 18.03 14.71
CA PHE A 76 0.96 19.22 15.23
C PHE A 76 0.17 18.96 16.52
N VAL A 77 -0.42 17.77 16.66
CA VAL A 77 -1.13 17.39 17.89
C VAL A 77 -0.14 17.25 19.04
N ILE A 78 1.00 16.60 18.78
CA ILE A 78 2.08 16.47 19.76
C ILE A 78 2.60 17.84 20.21
N LEU A 79 2.92 18.72 19.25
CA LEU A 79 3.41 20.07 19.54
C LEU A 79 2.38 20.93 20.30
N SER A 80 1.10 20.84 19.92
CA SER A 80 0.01 21.54 20.61
C SER A 80 -0.14 21.06 22.05
N SER A 81 -0.09 19.74 22.27
CA SER A 81 -0.20 19.15 23.61
C SER A 81 1.01 19.47 24.50
N ILE A 82 2.23 19.59 23.94
CA ILE A 82 3.40 20.11 24.68
C ILE A 82 3.12 21.50 25.24
N ILE A 83 2.50 22.38 24.46
CA ILE A 83 2.15 23.75 24.87
C ILE A 83 1.02 23.73 25.90
N ASN A 84 -0.06 23.00 25.64
CA ASN A 84 -1.27 23.01 26.46
C ASN A 84 -1.10 22.29 27.81
N ASN A 85 -0.19 21.31 27.90
CA ASN A 85 0.19 20.68 29.17
C ASN A 85 1.29 21.46 29.92
N HIS A 86 1.71 22.62 29.40
CA HIS A 86 2.73 23.48 30.00
C HIS A 86 4.08 22.78 30.25
N VAL A 87 4.42 21.77 29.45
CA VAL A 87 5.67 21.00 29.57
C VAL A 87 6.79 21.56 28.69
N CYS A 88 6.60 22.73 28.06
CA CYS A 88 7.61 23.38 27.21
C CYS A 88 8.97 23.58 27.91
N ASN A 89 8.98 23.77 29.22
CA ASN A 89 10.19 23.90 30.04
C ASN A 89 11.10 22.65 30.00
N LEU A 90 10.52 21.47 29.69
CA LEU A 90 11.29 20.25 29.49
C LEU A 90 12.05 20.25 28.16
N PHE A 91 11.67 21.08 27.19
CA PHE A 91 12.24 21.07 25.84
C PHE A 91 13.21 22.25 25.66
N ASN A 92 14.41 21.98 25.15
CA ASN A 92 15.34 23.04 24.76
C ASN A 92 15.10 23.51 23.32
N LYS A 93 14.79 22.58 22.42
CA LYS A 93 14.52 22.88 21.00
C LYS A 93 13.74 21.74 20.38
N VAL A 94 12.88 22.06 19.41
CA VAL A 94 12.26 21.08 18.53
C VAL A 94 12.64 21.40 17.09
N ASP A 95 13.18 20.41 16.38
CA ASP A 95 13.46 20.51 14.94
C ASP A 95 12.60 19.51 14.17
N ILE A 96 12.15 19.92 12.98
CA ILE A 96 11.41 19.05 12.06
C ILE A 96 12.41 18.48 11.06
N GLY A 97 12.43 17.15 10.93
CA GLY A 97 13.22 16.45 9.93
C GLY A 97 12.63 16.56 8.52
N PRO A 98 13.22 15.88 7.52
CA PRO A 98 12.67 15.84 6.18
C PRO A 98 11.28 15.22 6.15
N ALA A 99 10.45 15.67 5.21
CA ALA A 99 9.20 14.99 4.94
C ALA A 99 9.48 13.60 4.37
N THR A 100 8.66 12.61 4.67
CA THR A 100 8.78 11.28 4.10
C THR A 100 7.60 10.98 3.19
N ILE A 101 7.87 10.30 2.10
CA ILE A 101 6.89 9.80 1.14
C ILE A 101 7.24 8.34 0.87
N VAL A 102 6.22 7.49 0.85
CA VAL A 102 6.37 6.10 0.41
C VAL A 102 5.68 5.98 -0.94
N MET A 103 6.41 5.49 -1.95
CA MET A 103 5.91 5.32 -3.31
C MET A 103 5.91 3.83 -3.68
N ARG A 104 4.82 3.37 -4.28
CA ARG A 104 4.69 1.99 -4.74
C ARG A 104 5.30 1.85 -6.13
N VAL A 105 6.12 0.83 -6.29
CA VAL A 105 6.57 0.33 -7.58
C VAL A 105 5.61 -0.82 -7.95
N PRO A 106 4.74 -0.64 -8.96
CA PRO A 106 3.67 -1.59 -9.22
C PRO A 106 4.15 -2.92 -9.84
N VAL A 107 5.28 -2.91 -10.54
CA VAL A 107 5.82 -4.07 -11.26
C VAL A 107 7.28 -4.30 -10.85
N PRO A 108 7.62 -5.45 -10.25
CA PRO A 108 9.01 -5.81 -9.96
C PRO A 108 9.88 -5.84 -11.23
N GLY A 109 11.10 -5.34 -11.14
CA GLY A 109 12.04 -5.22 -12.26
C GLY A 109 12.02 -3.87 -12.98
N ASN A 110 11.06 -2.99 -12.66
CA ASN A 110 10.93 -1.65 -13.22
C ASN A 110 11.27 -0.51 -12.24
N GLU A 111 11.79 -0.84 -11.06
CA GLU A 111 12.15 0.09 -10.01
C GLU A 111 13.17 1.13 -10.47
N GLN A 112 14.23 0.71 -11.16
CA GLN A 112 15.32 1.62 -11.54
C GLN A 112 14.83 2.69 -12.53
N LYS A 113 14.00 2.31 -13.52
CA LYS A 113 13.42 3.26 -14.49
C LYS A 113 12.59 4.33 -13.78
N LEU A 114 11.80 3.94 -12.78
CA LEU A 114 10.97 4.87 -12.01
C LEU A 114 11.85 5.78 -11.13
N ILE A 115 12.82 5.20 -10.43
CA ILE A 115 13.75 5.91 -9.54
C ILE A 115 14.54 6.95 -10.34
N ASP A 116 15.12 6.56 -11.48
CA ASP A 116 15.89 7.46 -12.36
C ASP A 116 15.02 8.60 -12.87
N LYS A 117 13.76 8.32 -13.23
CA LYS A 117 12.86 9.36 -13.72
C LYS A 117 12.51 10.38 -12.63
N ILE A 118 12.23 9.91 -11.42
CA ILE A 118 11.98 10.78 -10.28
C ILE A 118 13.25 11.57 -9.93
N LYS A 119 14.41 10.94 -9.97
CA LYS A 119 15.71 11.56 -9.71
C LYS A 119 15.98 12.71 -10.68
N GLU A 120 15.77 12.50 -11.98
CA GLU A 120 15.87 13.52 -13.02
C GLU A 120 14.91 14.69 -12.76
N VAL A 121 13.63 14.40 -12.53
CA VAL A 121 12.56 15.41 -12.45
C VAL A 121 12.64 16.28 -11.20
N PHE A 122 13.18 15.75 -10.11
CA PHE A 122 13.29 16.43 -8.82
C PHE A 122 14.71 16.83 -8.45
N ASN A 123 15.71 16.54 -9.30
CA ASN A 123 17.13 16.72 -9.00
C ASN A 123 17.52 16.05 -7.67
N ALA A 124 17.10 14.79 -7.51
CA ALA A 124 17.22 14.06 -6.26
C ALA A 124 18.61 13.42 -6.10
N LYS A 125 19.03 13.21 -4.84
CA LYS A 125 20.22 12.45 -4.47
C LYS A 125 19.80 11.07 -3.97
N GLU A 126 20.48 10.01 -4.43
CA GLU A 126 20.33 8.68 -3.84
C GLU A 126 20.98 8.65 -2.46
N VAL A 127 20.24 8.11 -1.48
CA VAL A 127 20.65 8.02 -0.09
C VAL A 127 20.08 6.74 0.53
N ASP A 128 20.70 6.29 1.63
CA ASP A 128 19.99 5.42 2.57
C ASP A 128 19.00 6.24 3.43
N LEU A 129 18.15 5.55 4.21
CA LEU A 129 17.12 6.22 4.99
C LEU A 129 17.71 7.05 6.15
N ILE A 130 18.74 6.54 6.82
CA ILE A 130 19.39 7.20 7.95
C ILE A 130 20.18 8.41 7.45
N GLU A 131 21.00 8.23 6.41
CA GLU A 131 21.73 9.29 5.73
C GLU A 131 20.77 10.38 5.26
N GLY A 132 19.67 10.01 4.61
CA GLY A 132 18.66 10.95 4.12
C GLY A 132 18.07 11.81 5.24
N ILE A 133 17.82 11.24 6.41
CA ILE A 133 17.33 11.98 7.59
C ILE A 133 18.43 12.86 8.17
N ASP A 134 19.66 12.34 8.28
CA ASP A 134 20.81 13.05 8.84
C ASP A 134 21.20 14.27 8.01
N ILE A 135 21.14 14.19 6.68
CA ILE A 135 21.50 15.30 5.78
C ILE A 135 20.31 16.16 5.38
N GLY A 136 19.08 15.62 5.37
CA GLY A 136 17.86 16.36 5.09
C GLY A 136 17.36 17.21 6.27
N GLY A 137 16.54 18.22 5.98
CA GLY A 137 15.86 19.06 6.96
C GLY A 137 14.41 19.33 6.58
N LYS A 138 13.75 20.24 7.30
CA LYS A 138 12.32 20.56 7.12
C LYS A 138 11.88 20.89 5.67
N ASP A 139 12.81 21.39 4.87
CA ASP A 139 12.58 21.83 3.49
C ASP A 139 12.98 20.77 2.46
N ASP A 140 13.29 19.55 2.91
CA ASP A 140 13.63 18.41 2.07
C ASP A 140 12.58 17.29 2.18
N THR A 141 12.63 16.36 1.24
CA THR A 141 11.74 15.19 1.21
C THR A 141 12.49 13.93 0.86
N ILE A 142 12.29 12.87 1.64
CA ILE A 142 12.75 11.52 1.32
C ILE A 142 11.62 10.76 0.64
N ILE A 143 11.88 10.16 -0.51
CA ILE A 143 11.01 9.16 -1.13
C ILE A 143 11.63 7.78 -0.92
N ALA A 144 10.90 6.91 -0.22
CA ALA A 144 11.18 5.49 -0.11
C ALA A 144 10.27 4.70 -1.07
N PHE A 145 10.78 3.61 -1.62
CA PHE A 145 10.06 2.79 -2.59
C PHE A 145 9.70 1.42 -2.01
N THR A 146 8.60 0.82 -2.47
CA THR A 146 8.17 -0.53 -2.06
C THR A 146 7.36 -1.21 -3.16
N TYR A 147 7.32 -2.54 -3.17
CA TYR A 147 6.35 -3.31 -3.98
C TYR A 147 5.01 -3.51 -3.27
N LYS A 148 4.97 -3.31 -1.95
CA LYS A 148 3.78 -3.54 -1.12
C LYS A 148 2.72 -2.46 -1.36
N VAL A 149 1.48 -2.82 -1.02
CA VAL A 149 0.36 -1.87 -0.99
C VAL A 149 0.60 -0.79 0.06
N LEU A 150 -0.01 0.38 -0.13
CA LEU A 150 0.27 1.55 0.70
C LEU A 150 -0.77 1.81 1.77
N SER A 151 -1.92 1.15 1.71
CA SER A 151 -3.04 1.29 2.66
C SER A 151 -2.71 0.96 4.12
N GLY A 152 -1.59 0.29 4.40
CA GLY A 152 -1.16 -0.07 5.76
C GLY A 152 0.32 0.24 6.05
N PRO A 153 0.85 -0.24 7.20
CA PRO A 153 2.28 -0.23 7.49
C PRO A 153 3.08 -0.93 6.38
N VAL A 154 4.25 -0.38 6.06
CA VAL A 154 5.10 -0.90 4.98
C VAL A 154 6.39 -1.41 5.59
N THR A 155 6.63 -2.71 5.47
CA THR A 155 7.82 -3.37 6.04
C THR A 155 8.96 -3.52 5.04
N ASP A 156 8.64 -3.61 3.75
CA ASP A 156 9.56 -4.04 2.70
C ASP A 156 9.90 -2.87 1.77
N PHE A 157 10.84 -2.04 2.20
CA PHE A 157 11.37 -0.95 1.38
C PHE A 157 12.49 -1.44 0.46
N LEU A 158 12.53 -0.95 -0.77
CA LEU A 158 13.66 -1.15 -1.69
C LEU A 158 14.89 -0.43 -1.16
N ASP A 159 16.09 -0.93 -1.43
CA ASP A 159 17.35 -0.41 -0.89
C ASP A 159 17.58 1.06 -1.21
N THR A 160 17.34 1.46 -2.46
CA THR A 160 17.51 2.85 -2.91
C THR A 160 16.37 3.75 -2.42
N LYS A 161 16.72 4.87 -1.79
CA LYS A 161 15.81 5.99 -1.53
C LYS A 161 16.34 7.27 -2.17
N LEU A 162 15.47 8.26 -2.31
CA LEU A 162 15.82 9.54 -2.90
C LEU A 162 15.58 10.68 -1.90
N LEU A 163 16.59 11.51 -1.69
CA LEU A 163 16.46 12.80 -1.02
C LEU A 163 16.26 13.89 -2.07
N ILE A 164 15.15 14.60 -1.95
CA ILE A 164 14.77 15.70 -2.83
C ILE A 164 14.94 17.01 -2.07
N PRO A 165 15.70 17.99 -2.60
CA PRO A 165 15.91 19.28 -1.97
C PRO A 165 14.71 20.23 -2.15
N GLN A 166 13.51 19.74 -1.81
CA GLN A 166 12.25 20.48 -1.90
C GLN A 166 11.29 20.04 -0.79
N PRO A 167 10.46 20.97 -0.27
CA PRO A 167 9.55 20.66 0.83
C PRO A 167 8.47 19.69 0.39
N GLY A 168 8.06 18.79 1.30
CA GLY A 168 7.14 17.70 0.98
C GLY A 168 5.81 18.13 0.37
N ARG A 169 5.34 19.36 0.61
CA ARG A 169 4.14 19.91 -0.05
C ARG A 169 4.31 20.01 -1.58
N LEU A 170 5.46 20.49 -2.04
CA LEU A 170 5.74 20.67 -3.48
C LEU A 170 5.95 19.32 -4.14
N VAL A 171 6.75 18.44 -3.51
CA VAL A 171 6.99 17.08 -4.02
C VAL A 171 5.68 16.32 -4.15
N ARG A 172 4.84 16.31 -3.10
CA ARG A 172 3.52 15.66 -3.16
C ARG A 172 2.59 16.28 -4.21
N GLY A 173 2.60 17.60 -4.34
CA GLY A 173 1.79 18.29 -5.35
C GLY A 173 2.13 17.81 -6.76
N LYS A 174 3.43 17.73 -7.07
CA LYS A 174 3.91 17.26 -8.37
C LYS A 174 3.66 15.76 -8.57
N LEU A 175 3.92 14.91 -7.56
CA LEU A 175 3.59 13.48 -7.63
C LEU A 175 2.09 13.22 -7.81
N ARG A 176 1.20 14.04 -7.23
CA ARG A 176 -0.25 13.90 -7.43
C ARG A 176 -0.64 14.17 -8.89
N LEU A 177 0.01 15.14 -9.55
CA LEU A 177 -0.29 15.52 -10.93
C LEU A 177 0.37 14.57 -11.94
N GLU A 178 1.61 14.16 -11.69
CA GLU A 178 2.44 13.46 -12.67
C GLU A 178 2.76 12.00 -12.28
N GLY A 179 2.37 11.55 -11.09
CA GLY A 179 2.74 10.23 -10.56
C GLY A 179 2.28 9.07 -11.44
N LEU A 180 1.06 9.16 -12.00
CA LEU A 180 0.56 8.17 -12.95
C LEU A 180 1.40 8.14 -14.23
N ARG A 181 1.87 9.31 -14.70
CA ARG A 181 2.77 9.42 -15.86
C ARG A 181 4.12 8.77 -15.56
N PHE A 182 4.72 9.03 -14.40
CA PHE A 182 6.00 8.43 -14.02
C PHE A 182 5.91 6.90 -13.96
N ILE A 183 4.85 6.38 -13.33
CA ILE A 183 4.62 4.94 -13.28
C ILE A 183 4.42 4.38 -14.69
N THR A 184 3.57 4.98 -15.51
CA THR A 184 3.32 4.52 -16.88
C THR A 184 4.61 4.44 -17.70
N GLN A 185 5.47 5.46 -17.61
CA GLN A 185 6.75 5.52 -18.31
C GLN A 185 7.76 4.49 -17.80
N SER A 186 7.61 4.01 -16.56
CA SER A 186 8.45 2.95 -16.00
C SER A 186 8.01 1.53 -16.40
N LEU A 187 6.76 1.35 -16.83
CA LEU A 187 6.26 0.03 -17.24
C LEU A 187 6.92 -0.43 -18.55
N ASP A 188 7.13 -1.74 -18.68
CA ASP A 188 7.52 -2.35 -19.95
C ASP A 188 6.44 -2.08 -21.02
N ASP A 189 6.88 -1.61 -22.19
CA ASP A 189 6.02 -1.12 -23.29
C ASP A 189 5.05 0.03 -22.90
N SER A 190 5.18 0.60 -21.70
CA SER A 190 4.28 1.64 -21.16
C SER A 190 2.79 1.27 -21.19
N GLN A 191 2.47 -0.03 -21.16
CA GLN A 191 1.09 -0.51 -21.36
C GLN A 191 0.34 -0.71 -20.04
N TRP A 192 -0.92 -0.29 -20.07
CA TRP A 192 -1.93 -0.66 -19.10
C TRP A 192 -2.88 -1.69 -19.71
N TYR A 193 -3.45 -2.53 -18.85
CA TYR A 193 -4.44 -3.51 -19.24
C TYR A 193 -5.84 -3.00 -18.88
N GLU A 194 -6.69 -2.87 -19.88
CA GLU A 194 -8.13 -2.75 -19.69
C GLU A 194 -8.74 -4.15 -19.73
N LEU A 195 -9.22 -4.58 -18.57
CA LEU A 195 -9.79 -5.89 -18.33
C LEU A 195 -11.29 -5.76 -18.05
N ARG A 196 -12.07 -6.75 -18.50
CA ARG A 196 -13.48 -6.85 -18.14
C ARG A 196 -13.69 -8.11 -17.33
N ILE A 197 -14.27 -7.97 -16.15
CA ILE A 197 -14.59 -9.06 -15.24
C ILE A 197 -16.10 -9.22 -15.26
N ASN A 198 -16.58 -10.34 -15.78
CA ASN A 198 -18.00 -10.68 -15.75
C ASN A 198 -18.26 -11.59 -14.55
N ILE A 199 -19.23 -11.21 -13.73
CA ILE A 199 -19.67 -11.95 -12.55
C ILE A 199 -20.87 -12.80 -12.95
N TYR A 200 -20.68 -14.12 -12.92
CA TYR A 200 -21.68 -15.12 -13.20
C TYR A 200 -22.11 -15.79 -11.91
N ASP A 201 -23.28 -15.41 -11.41
CA ASP A 201 -23.83 -15.95 -10.18
C ASP A 201 -25.16 -16.64 -10.42
N SER A 202 -25.14 -17.98 -10.40
CA SER A 202 -26.34 -18.81 -10.53
C SER A 202 -27.23 -18.80 -9.27
N THR A 203 -26.75 -18.27 -8.15
CA THR A 203 -27.45 -18.25 -6.86
C THR A 203 -28.14 -16.91 -6.56
N GLY A 204 -27.99 -15.92 -7.45
CA GLY A 204 -28.64 -14.61 -7.32
C GLY A 204 -28.05 -13.71 -6.22
N ARG A 205 -26.87 -14.04 -5.69
CA ARG A 205 -26.15 -13.29 -4.63
C ARG A 205 -25.10 -12.34 -5.24
N TYR A 206 -25.49 -11.67 -6.33
CA TYR A 206 -24.58 -10.88 -7.15
C TYR A 206 -23.88 -9.78 -6.35
N LYS A 207 -24.63 -9.09 -5.49
CA LYS A 207 -24.10 -7.99 -4.69
C LYS A 207 -22.99 -8.47 -3.76
N GLU A 208 -23.20 -9.59 -3.07
CA GLU A 208 -22.20 -10.15 -2.16
C GLU A 208 -20.94 -10.60 -2.89
N ASN A 209 -21.08 -11.20 -4.08
CA ASN A 209 -19.93 -11.58 -4.91
C ASN A 209 -19.20 -10.37 -5.49
N TYR A 210 -19.93 -9.32 -5.87
CA TYR A 210 -19.37 -8.03 -6.27
C TYR A 210 -18.61 -7.36 -5.11
N ASP A 211 -19.22 -7.29 -3.93
CA ASP A 211 -18.61 -6.68 -2.74
C ASP A 211 -17.30 -7.39 -2.37
N ARG A 212 -17.26 -8.74 -2.45
CA ARG A 212 -16.03 -9.53 -2.27
C ARG A 212 -14.96 -9.19 -3.30
N LEU A 213 -15.35 -9.09 -4.57
CA LEU A 213 -14.43 -8.72 -5.65
C LEU A 213 -13.85 -7.32 -5.41
N MET A 214 -14.71 -6.33 -5.13
CA MET A 214 -14.28 -4.95 -4.88
C MET A 214 -13.39 -4.85 -3.63
N PHE A 215 -13.74 -5.58 -2.57
CA PHE A 215 -12.94 -5.65 -1.36
C PHE A 215 -11.50 -6.08 -1.67
N VAL A 216 -11.33 -7.22 -2.34
CA VAL A 216 -9.99 -7.74 -2.66
C VAL A 216 -9.24 -6.84 -3.66
N LEU A 217 -9.90 -6.35 -4.72
CA LEU A 217 -9.25 -5.43 -5.67
C LEU A 217 -8.77 -4.14 -4.99
N SER A 218 -9.53 -3.65 -4.00
CA SER A 218 -9.21 -2.45 -3.24
C SER A 218 -8.04 -2.69 -2.28
N LYS A 219 -8.08 -3.79 -1.49
CA LYS A 219 -7.02 -4.14 -0.53
C LYS A 219 -5.68 -4.43 -1.19
N LEU A 220 -5.71 -5.06 -2.36
CA LEU A 220 -4.51 -5.31 -3.15
C LEU A 220 -4.09 -4.10 -4.01
N GLU A 221 -4.89 -3.04 -4.01
CA GLU A 221 -4.69 -1.82 -4.78
C GLU A 221 -4.34 -2.10 -6.25
N ILE A 222 -5.05 -3.06 -6.86
CA ILE A 222 -4.69 -3.66 -8.16
C ILE A 222 -4.88 -2.69 -9.33
N GLY A 223 -5.77 -1.71 -9.19
CA GLY A 223 -6.06 -0.79 -10.27
C GLY A 223 -7.21 0.16 -9.97
N MET A 224 -7.80 0.66 -11.06
CA MET A 224 -8.94 1.57 -11.04
C MET A 224 -10.13 0.94 -11.75
N ILE A 225 -11.32 1.09 -11.18
CA ILE A 225 -12.56 0.70 -11.84
C ILE A 225 -12.97 1.85 -12.76
N LEU A 226 -13.04 1.59 -14.07
CA LEU A 226 -13.43 2.59 -15.07
C LEU A 226 -14.93 2.63 -15.34
N GLY A 227 -15.64 1.57 -14.98
CA GLY A 227 -17.08 1.50 -15.16
C GLY A 227 -17.63 0.15 -14.79
N GLU A 228 -18.93 0.14 -14.54
CA GLU A 228 -19.69 -1.04 -14.14
C GLU A 228 -21.03 -1.04 -14.87
N SER A 229 -21.49 -2.21 -15.30
CA SER A 229 -22.76 -2.31 -16.00
C SER A 229 -23.33 -3.72 -15.95
N TRP A 230 -24.66 -3.81 -16.01
CA TRP A 230 -25.33 -5.04 -16.38
C TRP A 230 -25.14 -5.29 -17.88
N THR A 231 -24.72 -6.50 -18.24
CA THR A 231 -24.55 -6.91 -19.63
C THR A 231 -25.17 -8.29 -19.87
N LYS A 232 -25.45 -8.57 -21.13
CA LYS A 232 -25.91 -9.87 -21.59
C LYS A 232 -24.73 -10.57 -22.25
N ASP A 233 -24.27 -11.67 -21.66
CA ASP A 233 -23.27 -12.51 -22.28
C ASP A 233 -23.96 -13.66 -23.02
N TYR A 234 -23.49 -13.96 -24.22
CA TYR A 234 -24.08 -14.97 -25.10
C TYR A 234 -23.23 -16.23 -25.02
N ALA A 235 -23.31 -16.91 -23.88
CA ALA A 235 -22.51 -18.10 -23.60
C ALA A 235 -22.78 -19.27 -24.57
N VAL A 236 -23.97 -19.31 -25.19
CA VAL A 236 -24.39 -20.28 -26.21
C VAL A 236 -25.29 -19.56 -27.22
N MET A 237 -25.26 -19.96 -28.50
CA MET A 237 -26.16 -19.42 -29.52
C MET A 237 -27.61 -19.37 -28.99
N LEU A 238 -28.22 -18.18 -29.03
CA LEU A 238 -29.61 -17.89 -28.64
C LEU A 238 -29.95 -17.85 -27.13
N TYR A 239 -28.99 -18.07 -26.22
CA TYR A 239 -29.20 -17.88 -24.78
C TYR A 239 -28.33 -16.75 -24.24
N SER A 240 -28.96 -15.68 -23.78
CA SER A 240 -28.29 -14.58 -23.07
C SER A 240 -28.38 -14.78 -21.57
N VAL A 241 -27.23 -14.80 -20.89
CA VAL A 241 -27.17 -14.78 -19.42
C VAL A 241 -26.89 -13.35 -18.97
N LEU A 242 -27.68 -12.87 -18.02
CA LEU A 242 -27.44 -11.57 -17.41
C LEU A 242 -26.22 -11.67 -16.48
N THR A 243 -25.24 -10.81 -16.71
CA THR A 243 -24.01 -10.75 -15.91
C THR A 243 -23.72 -9.32 -15.50
N TYR A 244 -23.09 -9.16 -14.35
CA TYR A 244 -22.57 -7.86 -13.95
C TYR A 244 -21.12 -7.75 -14.40
N GLN A 245 -20.80 -6.71 -15.16
CA GLN A 245 -19.48 -6.47 -15.70
C GLN A 245 -18.79 -5.33 -14.96
N VAL A 246 -17.54 -5.57 -14.58
CA VAL A 246 -16.64 -4.59 -13.99
C VAL A 246 -15.47 -4.35 -14.94
N ARG A 247 -15.24 -3.09 -15.36
CA ARG A 247 -14.08 -2.69 -16.17
C ARG A 247 -12.94 -2.26 -15.26
N LEU A 248 -11.90 -3.07 -15.20
CA LEU A 248 -10.70 -2.86 -14.39
C LEU A 248 -9.55 -2.35 -15.28
N PHE A 249 -8.93 -1.25 -14.87
CA PHE A 249 -7.71 -0.72 -15.49
C PHE A 249 -6.53 -0.92 -14.54
N THR A 250 -5.54 -1.69 -14.98
CA THR A 250 -4.47 -2.20 -14.11
C THR A 250 -3.12 -2.28 -14.83
N PHE A 251 -2.04 -2.24 -14.06
CA PHE A 251 -0.67 -2.56 -14.50
C PHE A 251 -0.37 -4.06 -14.41
N SER A 252 -1.21 -4.84 -13.71
CA SER A 252 -1.02 -6.28 -13.55
C SER A 252 -1.39 -7.01 -14.83
N LYS A 253 -0.58 -8.01 -15.18
CA LYS A 253 -0.83 -8.81 -16.38
C LYS A 253 -2.17 -9.53 -16.25
N PRO A 254 -2.89 -9.73 -17.37
CA PRO A 254 -4.20 -10.37 -17.33
C PRO A 254 -4.18 -11.76 -16.67
N GLU A 255 -3.10 -12.52 -16.85
CA GLU A 255 -2.91 -13.84 -16.22
C GLU A 255 -2.85 -13.75 -14.69
N ASP A 256 -2.22 -12.72 -14.14
CA ASP A 256 -2.11 -12.54 -12.69
C ASP A 256 -3.46 -12.15 -12.08
N ILE A 257 -4.24 -11.32 -12.78
CA ILE A 257 -5.62 -11.03 -12.39
C ILE A 257 -6.49 -12.28 -12.42
N LYS A 258 -6.34 -13.15 -13.43
CA LYS A 258 -7.12 -14.39 -13.49
C LYS A 258 -6.83 -15.32 -12.30
N LYS A 259 -5.58 -15.40 -11.82
CA LYS A 259 -5.25 -16.17 -10.60
C LYS A 259 -6.01 -15.68 -9.39
N ILE A 260 -6.10 -14.36 -9.21
CA ILE A 260 -6.84 -13.74 -8.09
C ILE A 260 -8.33 -14.04 -8.20
N LEU A 261 -8.90 -13.93 -9.40
CA LEU A 261 -10.30 -14.26 -9.64
C LEU A 261 -10.60 -15.73 -9.35
N MET A 262 -9.74 -16.64 -9.80
CA MET A 262 -9.87 -18.07 -9.50
C MET A 262 -9.80 -18.36 -7.99
N ALA A 263 -8.97 -17.64 -7.24
CA ALA A 263 -8.94 -17.74 -5.78
C ALA A 263 -10.24 -17.25 -5.10
N LEU A 264 -10.99 -16.35 -5.75
CA LEU A 264 -12.27 -15.82 -5.24
C LEU A 264 -13.50 -16.62 -5.70
N GLU A 265 -13.38 -17.39 -6.79
CA GLU A 265 -14.43 -18.29 -7.28
C GLU A 265 -14.79 -19.37 -6.24
N TYR A 266 -13.89 -19.68 -5.31
CA TYR A 266 -14.04 -20.71 -4.29
C TYR A 266 -13.81 -20.16 -2.88
N SER A 267 -14.49 -20.73 -1.88
CA SER A 267 -14.18 -20.52 -0.47
C SER A 267 -12.99 -21.36 -0.01
N ALA A 268 -12.52 -21.10 1.21
CA ALA A 268 -11.39 -21.81 1.82
C ALA A 268 -11.58 -23.34 1.94
N ASP A 269 -12.83 -23.81 2.06
CA ASP A 269 -13.21 -25.23 2.09
C ASP A 269 -13.29 -25.89 0.69
N GLY A 270 -13.05 -25.12 -0.38
CA GLY A 270 -13.14 -25.59 -1.76
C GLY A 270 -14.55 -25.58 -2.35
N THR A 271 -15.54 -25.01 -1.65
CA THR A 271 -16.89 -24.83 -2.20
C THR A 271 -16.89 -23.73 -3.27
N ARG A 272 -17.43 -24.00 -4.47
CA ARG A 272 -17.56 -22.98 -5.51
C ARG A 272 -18.67 -21.98 -5.15
N LEU A 273 -18.32 -20.70 -5.14
CA LEU A 273 -19.21 -19.59 -4.76
C LEU A 273 -19.77 -18.87 -5.99
N VAL A 274 -18.92 -18.59 -6.98
CA VAL A 274 -19.26 -17.78 -8.17
C VAL A 274 -18.31 -18.12 -9.31
N ASP A 275 -18.66 -17.70 -10.54
CA ASP A 275 -17.76 -17.78 -11.69
C ASP A 275 -17.35 -16.37 -12.15
N PHE A 276 -16.05 -16.10 -12.21
CA PHE A 276 -15.50 -14.82 -12.62
C PHE A 276 -14.77 -14.96 -13.95
N ASP A 277 -15.41 -14.48 -15.01
CA ASP A 277 -14.82 -14.50 -16.34
C ASP A 277 -14.01 -13.25 -16.61
N LEU A 278 -12.74 -13.44 -17.00
CA LEU A 278 -11.84 -12.36 -17.34
C LEU A 278 -11.72 -12.24 -18.85
N TYR A 279 -11.89 -11.03 -19.36
CA TYR A 279 -11.70 -10.69 -20.77
C TYR A 279 -10.62 -9.62 -20.94
N TYR A 280 -9.77 -9.82 -21.94
CA TYR A 280 -8.78 -8.85 -22.40
C TYR A 280 -8.85 -8.75 -23.93
N LYS A 281 -8.95 -7.53 -24.49
CA LYS A 281 -9.08 -7.30 -25.94
C LYS A 281 -10.16 -8.18 -26.61
N ASN A 282 -11.35 -8.26 -25.99
CA ASN A 282 -12.48 -9.08 -26.44
C ASN A 282 -12.26 -10.60 -26.46
N ARG A 283 -11.14 -11.10 -25.91
CA ARG A 283 -10.88 -12.53 -25.73
C ARG A 283 -11.02 -12.91 -24.27
N LYS A 284 -11.73 -14.02 -23.99
CA LYS A 284 -11.79 -14.65 -22.67
C LYS A 284 -10.44 -15.27 -22.34
N ILE A 285 -9.92 -15.00 -21.15
CA ILE A 285 -8.70 -15.61 -20.62
C ILE A 285 -9.09 -16.87 -19.88
N HIS A 286 -8.70 -18.01 -20.46
CA HIS A 286 -9.01 -19.30 -19.90
C HIS A 286 -8.03 -19.68 -18.79
N TRP A 287 -8.48 -20.46 -17.80
CA TRP A 287 -7.64 -20.90 -16.69
C TRP A 287 -6.39 -21.66 -17.16
N SER A 288 -6.52 -22.43 -18.24
CA SER A 288 -5.43 -23.18 -18.87
C SER A 288 -4.32 -22.31 -19.46
N GLU A 289 -4.59 -21.03 -19.74
CA GLU A 289 -3.59 -20.10 -20.29
C GLU A 289 -2.69 -19.50 -19.19
N VAL A 290 -3.13 -19.59 -17.93
CA VAL A 290 -2.44 -19.01 -16.77
C VAL A 290 -1.23 -19.86 -16.36
N ASN A 291 -1.26 -21.17 -16.62
CA ASN A 291 -0.16 -22.10 -16.33
C ASN A 291 0.64 -22.47 -17.58
N LYS A 292 1.77 -21.77 -17.77
CA LYS A 292 2.75 -22.08 -18.84
C LYS A 292 3.64 -23.29 -18.53
N VAL A 293 3.68 -23.72 -17.27
CA VAL A 293 4.42 -24.93 -16.85
C VAL A 293 3.45 -26.10 -16.89
N LYS A 294 3.79 -27.16 -17.63
CA LYS A 294 3.06 -28.44 -17.72
C LYS A 294 2.99 -29.17 -16.37
N SER A 295 2.40 -28.56 -15.35
CA SER A 295 2.12 -29.22 -14.09
C SER A 295 0.86 -30.06 -14.27
N LYS A 296 0.90 -31.35 -13.92
CA LYS A 296 -0.26 -32.27 -13.94
C LYS A 296 -1.28 -31.94 -12.84
N LYS A 297 -1.38 -30.68 -12.39
CA LYS A 297 -2.27 -30.30 -11.28
C LYS A 297 -3.70 -30.23 -11.77
N SER A 298 -4.63 -30.65 -10.90
CA SER A 298 -6.05 -30.46 -11.16
C SER A 298 -6.46 -29.00 -10.95
N LYS A 299 -7.55 -28.54 -11.59
CA LYS A 299 -8.08 -27.17 -11.39
C LYS A 299 -8.27 -26.82 -9.91
N ILE A 300 -8.69 -27.79 -9.09
CA ILE A 300 -8.93 -27.59 -7.65
C ILE A 300 -7.62 -27.36 -6.90
N GLU A 301 -6.57 -28.14 -7.21
CA GLU A 301 -5.24 -27.96 -6.61
C GLU A 301 -4.66 -26.58 -6.92
N GLU A 302 -4.86 -26.08 -8.14
CA GLU A 302 -4.44 -24.74 -8.56
C GLU A 302 -5.18 -23.64 -7.81
N VAL A 303 -6.49 -23.77 -7.67
CA VAL A 303 -7.32 -22.82 -6.91
C VAL A 303 -6.86 -22.73 -5.45
N VAL A 304 -6.57 -23.86 -4.81
CA VAL A 304 -6.05 -23.89 -3.43
C VAL A 304 -4.71 -23.16 -3.33
N GLU A 305 -3.82 -23.37 -4.31
CA GLU A 305 -2.53 -22.66 -4.36
C GLU A 305 -2.72 -21.14 -4.56
N TYR A 306 -3.60 -20.73 -5.47
CA TYR A 306 -3.89 -19.31 -5.69
C TYR A 306 -4.58 -18.66 -4.49
N ARG A 307 -5.40 -19.41 -3.74
CA ARG A 307 -6.00 -18.96 -2.48
C ARG A 307 -4.93 -18.68 -1.42
N LYS A 308 -3.95 -19.57 -1.26
CA LYS A 308 -2.81 -19.34 -0.36
C LYS A 308 -2.02 -18.10 -0.75
N LYS A 309 -1.71 -17.95 -2.04
CA LYS A 309 -1.03 -16.76 -2.57
C LYS A 309 -1.83 -15.48 -2.35
N LEU A 310 -3.15 -15.52 -2.50
CA LEU A 310 -4.01 -14.38 -2.18
C LEU A 310 -3.91 -14.00 -0.70
N TYR A 311 -3.90 -14.99 0.20
CA TYR A 311 -3.79 -14.73 1.64
C TYR A 311 -2.42 -14.15 2.02
N GLU A 312 -1.34 -14.59 1.39
CA GLU A 312 -0.01 -13.98 1.58
C GLU A 312 0.06 -12.50 1.17
N MET A 313 -0.86 -12.05 0.31
CA MET A 313 -0.96 -10.66 -0.14
C MET A 313 -1.87 -9.80 0.74
N LEU A 314 -2.69 -10.42 1.60
CA LEU A 314 -3.62 -9.75 2.51
C LEU A 314 -3.08 -9.79 3.95
N ASN A 315 -3.50 -8.83 4.77
CA ASN A 315 -3.25 -8.92 6.20
C ASN A 315 -4.30 -9.83 6.88
N GLU A 316 -4.06 -10.21 8.14
CA GLU A 316 -4.91 -11.13 8.88
C GLU A 316 -6.36 -10.62 9.04
N GLU A 317 -6.53 -9.31 9.25
CA GLU A 317 -7.85 -8.68 9.40
C GLU A 317 -8.64 -8.72 8.08
N ASP A 318 -7.98 -8.51 6.96
CA ASP A 318 -8.57 -8.56 5.63
C ASP A 318 -8.94 -9.98 5.23
N ILE A 319 -8.12 -10.98 5.59
CA ILE A 319 -8.45 -12.40 5.42
C ILE A 319 -9.71 -12.75 6.21
N LYS A 320 -9.76 -12.37 7.49
CA LYS A 320 -10.92 -12.63 8.35
C LYS A 320 -12.19 -11.98 7.80
N THR A 321 -12.08 -10.73 7.34
CA THR A 321 -13.19 -10.01 6.72
C THR A 321 -13.68 -10.74 5.47
N LEU A 322 -12.77 -11.16 4.58
CA LEU A 322 -13.12 -11.90 3.37
C LEU A 322 -13.84 -13.22 3.68
N GLU A 323 -13.36 -13.97 4.67
CA GLU A 323 -13.98 -15.23 5.10
C GLU A 323 -15.36 -15.01 5.74
N ASP A 324 -15.54 -13.93 6.50
CA ASP A 324 -16.84 -13.56 7.06
C ASP A 324 -17.85 -13.19 5.95
N MET A 325 -17.41 -12.48 4.91
CA MET A 325 -18.23 -12.23 3.71
C MET A 325 -18.66 -13.54 3.02
N GLU A 326 -17.78 -14.54 3.01
CA GLU A 326 -18.05 -15.86 2.41
C GLU A 326 -19.02 -16.71 3.22
N LYS A 327 -18.97 -16.64 4.56
CA LYS A 327 -19.93 -17.36 5.44
C LYS A 327 -21.38 -17.00 5.11
N HIS A 328 -21.66 -15.74 4.79
CA HIS A 328 -23.00 -15.29 4.39
C HIS A 328 -23.49 -15.91 3.07
N LEU A 329 -22.57 -16.32 2.18
CA LEU A 329 -22.90 -17.02 0.94
C LEU A 329 -23.17 -18.51 1.19
N LEU A 330 -22.44 -19.12 2.13
CA LEU A 330 -22.54 -20.54 2.46
C LEU A 330 -23.78 -20.87 3.32
N LEU A 331 -24.12 -20.03 4.31
CA LEU A 331 -25.22 -20.26 5.26
C LEU A 331 -26.63 -20.32 4.63
N LYS A 332 -26.81 -19.84 3.40
CA LYS A 332 -28.10 -19.83 2.70
C LYS A 332 -28.17 -20.82 1.53
N LYS A 333 -27.16 -21.68 1.36
CA LYS A 333 -27.21 -22.85 0.45
C LYS A 333 -27.82 -24.10 1.11
N ALA A 334 -28.06 -24.07 2.42
CA ALA A 334 -28.64 -25.16 3.21
C ALA A 334 -30.17 -25.13 3.21
#